data_AF-U2W749-F1
#
_entry.id   AF-U2W749-F1
#
_cell.length_a   1.000
_cell.length_b   1.000
_cell.length_c   1.000
_cell.angle_alpha   90.00
_cell.angle_beta   90.00
_cell.angle_gamma   90.00
#
_symmetry.space_group_name_H-M   'P 1'
#
loop_
_entity.id
_entity.type
_entity.pdbx_description
1 polymer ?
#
loop_
_entity_poly.entity_id
_entity_poly.type
_entity_poly.pdbx_seq_one_letter_code
_entity_poly.pdbx_strand_id
1 'polypeptide(L)'
;MITEKTEAYLREELAPSLGYELDSVSYTREDGVNYLRVFILRKDGEPMTTDDCAAVSRPLSRWLDKEDFIEDEYVLEVCSLGFKDEPEEGEIPGGEKE
;
A
#
# COMPACT_ATOMS: atom_id res chain seq x y z
N MET A 1 1.96 -18.90 -2.51
CA MET A 1 0.66 -18.19 -2.57
C MET A 1 0.85 -16.81 -3.22
N ILE A 2 -0.22 -16.15 -3.70
CA ILE A 2 -0.16 -14.79 -4.28
C ILE A 2 0.59 -13.83 -3.36
N THR A 3 0.27 -13.89 -2.06
CA THR A 3 0.90 -13.11 -0.99
C THR A 3 2.40 -13.39 -0.88
N GLU A 4 2.82 -14.65 -0.70
CA GLU A 4 4.25 -14.99 -0.58
C GLU A 4 5.10 -14.54 -1.77
N LYS A 5 4.59 -14.72 -3.00
CA LYS A 5 5.32 -14.30 -4.20
C LYS A 5 5.50 -12.78 -4.23
N THR A 6 4.41 -12.07 -3.95
CA THR A 6 4.39 -10.61 -3.92
C THR A 6 5.30 -10.09 -2.81
N GLU A 7 5.28 -10.75 -1.65
CA GLU A 7 6.10 -10.41 -0.49
C GLU A 7 7.59 -10.57 -0.78
N ALA A 8 7.99 -11.71 -1.35
CA ALA A 8 9.38 -11.96 -1.72
C ALA A 8 9.88 -10.91 -2.74
N TYR A 9 9.11 -10.66 -3.80
CA TYR A 9 9.48 -9.67 -4.82
C TYR A 9 9.60 -8.25 -4.23
N LEU A 10 8.64 -7.83 -3.42
CA LEU A 10 8.67 -6.53 -2.78
C LEU A 10 9.88 -6.39 -1.85
N ARG A 11 10.11 -7.39 -1.00
CA ARG A 11 11.16 -7.35 0.01
C ARG A 11 12.57 -7.41 -0.58
N GLU A 12 12.76 -8.20 -1.62
CA GLU A 12 14.08 -8.46 -2.20
C GLU A 12 14.44 -7.49 -3.33
N GLU A 13 13.46 -7.04 -4.12
CA GLU A 13 13.71 -6.23 -5.32
C GLU A 13 13.18 -4.80 -5.17
N LEU A 14 11.86 -4.64 -5.00
CA LEU A 14 11.22 -3.34 -5.20
C LEU A 14 11.45 -2.36 -4.04
N ALA A 15 11.16 -2.79 -2.81
CA ALA A 15 11.29 -1.97 -1.61
C ALA A 15 12.73 -1.48 -1.40
N PRO A 16 13.78 -2.34 -1.37
CA PRO A 16 15.15 -1.87 -1.16
C PRO A 16 15.66 -0.97 -2.29
N SER A 17 15.22 -1.17 -3.53
CA SER A 17 15.60 -0.31 -4.67
C SER A 17 15.05 1.11 -4.56
N LEU A 18 13.92 1.28 -3.88
CA LEU A 18 13.26 2.56 -3.68
C LEU A 18 13.54 3.19 -2.29
N GLY A 19 14.24 2.47 -1.40
CA GLY A 19 14.49 2.92 -0.03
C GLY A 19 13.34 2.65 0.95
N TYR A 20 12.43 1.74 0.58
CA TYR A 20 11.37 1.26 1.45
C TYR A 20 11.72 -0.12 2.03
N GLU A 21 10.93 -0.55 3.00
CA GLU A 21 10.94 -1.87 3.60
C GLU A 21 9.53 -2.43 3.59
N LEU A 22 9.41 -3.71 3.28
CA LEU A 22 8.14 -4.41 3.32
C LEU A 22 7.85 -4.89 4.74
N ASP A 23 6.66 -4.58 5.23
CA ASP A 23 6.15 -5.11 6.50
C ASP A 23 5.46 -6.46 6.29
N SER A 24 4.31 -6.43 5.60
CA SER A 24 3.43 -7.59 5.42
C SER A 24 2.58 -7.44 4.17
N VAL A 25 2.18 -8.56 3.54
CA VAL A 25 1.21 -8.59 2.43
C VAL A 25 -0.01 -9.41 2.83
N SER A 26 -1.20 -8.86 2.60
CA SER A 26 -2.48 -9.51 2.87
C SER A 26 -3.33 -9.59 1.61
N TYR A 27 -3.93 -10.76 1.38
CA TYR A 27 -4.87 -10.96 0.29
C TYR A 27 -6.18 -11.49 0.86
N THR A 28 -7.23 -10.69 0.79
CA THR A 28 -8.56 -11.00 1.34
C THR A 28 -9.62 -10.88 0.26
N ARG A 29 -10.75 -11.54 0.44
CA ARG A 29 -11.92 -11.40 -0.42
C ARG A 29 -13.09 -10.86 0.39
N GLU A 30 -13.53 -9.65 0.10
CA GLU A 30 -14.63 -8.95 0.79
C GLU A 30 -15.71 -8.61 -0.25
N ASP A 31 -16.99 -8.91 0.06
CA ASP A 31 -18.14 -8.65 -0.82
C ASP A 31 -17.97 -9.09 -2.29
N GLY A 32 -17.25 -10.20 -2.50
CA GLY A 32 -16.99 -10.74 -3.84
C GLY A 32 -15.82 -10.09 -4.58
N VAL A 33 -15.21 -9.05 -4.01
CA VAL A 33 -14.04 -8.33 -4.53
C VAL A 33 -12.79 -8.82 -3.82
N ASN A 34 -11.70 -9.02 -4.57
CA ASN A 34 -10.41 -9.35 -3.98
C ASN A 34 -9.62 -8.09 -3.64
N TYR A 35 -8.97 -8.07 -2.49
CA TYR A 35 -8.14 -6.97 -2.03
C TYR A 35 -6.73 -7.47 -1.76
N LEU A 36 -5.76 -6.91 -2.46
CA LEU A 36 -4.34 -7.12 -2.22
C LEU A 36 -3.79 -5.90 -1.49
N ARG A 37 -3.67 -6.02 -0.17
CA ARG A 37 -3.14 -4.97 0.70
C ARG A 37 -1.66 -5.21 0.98
N VAL A 38 -0.85 -4.20 0.72
CA VAL A 38 0.59 -4.25 0.91
C VAL A 38 0.99 -3.18 1.92
N PHE A 39 1.65 -3.62 3.00
CA PHE A 39 2.14 -2.72 4.04
C PHE A 39 3.64 -2.46 3.86
N ILE A 40 4.02 -1.20 3.66
CA ILE A 40 5.41 -0.78 3.48
C ILE A 40 5.77 0.37 4.42
N LEU A 41 7.08 0.53 4.67
CA LEU A 41 7.66 1.58 5.49
C LEU A 41 8.85 2.22 4.78
N ARG A 42 9.14 3.47 5.12
CA ARG A 42 10.40 4.09 4.73
C ARG A 42 11.52 3.55 5.63
N LYS A 43 12.65 3.16 5.04
CA LYS A 43 13.85 2.82 5.83
C LYS A 43 14.38 4.00 6.64
N ASP A 44 14.06 5.21 6.20
CA ASP A 44 14.46 6.46 6.86
C ASP A 44 13.67 6.72 8.16
N GLY A 45 12.54 6.03 8.37
CA GLY A 45 11.65 6.24 9.52
C GLY A 45 10.68 7.43 9.38
N GLU A 46 10.79 8.19 8.30
CA GLU A 46 9.90 9.32 7.99
C GLU A 46 8.49 8.87 7.57
N PRO A 47 7.48 9.76 7.67
CA PRO A 47 6.13 9.47 7.19
C PRO A 47 6.13 9.24 5.68
N MET A 48 5.37 8.25 5.24
CA MET A 48 5.09 8.07 3.82
C MET A 48 4.08 9.11 3.35
N THR A 49 4.35 9.65 2.18
CA THR A 49 3.44 10.54 1.46
C THR A 49 2.65 9.76 0.41
N THR A 50 1.60 10.37 -0.12
CA THR A 50 0.83 9.80 -1.23
C THR A 50 1.69 9.50 -2.46
N ASP A 51 2.76 10.26 -2.70
CA ASP A 51 3.68 10.03 -3.82
C ASP A 51 4.48 8.74 -3.62
N ASP A 52 4.92 8.45 -2.39
CA ASP A 52 5.65 7.21 -2.08
C ASP A 52 4.77 5.96 -2.33
N CYS A 53 3.49 6.01 -1.93
CA CYS A 53 2.53 4.95 -2.24
C CYS A 53 2.30 4.80 -3.75
N ALA A 54 2.22 5.91 -4.49
CA ALA A 54 2.12 5.90 -5.94
C ALA A 54 3.38 5.34 -6.61
N ALA A 55 4.56 5.63 -6.06
CA ALA A 55 5.86 5.16 -6.55
C ALA A 55 6.03 3.66 -6.40
N VAL A 56 5.42 3.04 -5.39
CA VAL A 56 5.43 1.58 -5.19
C VAL A 56 4.29 0.88 -5.94
N SER A 57 3.08 1.42 -5.90
CA SER A 57 1.90 0.80 -6.56
C SER A 57 2.08 0.67 -8.08
N ARG A 58 2.69 1.66 -8.74
CA ARG A 58 2.94 1.65 -10.19
C ARG A 58 3.80 0.46 -10.66
N PRO A 59 5.04 0.28 -10.18
CA PRO A 59 5.88 -0.85 -10.59
C PRO A 59 5.34 -2.17 -10.06
N LEU A 60 4.74 -2.19 -8.86
CA LEU A 60 4.10 -3.39 -8.32
C LEU A 60 2.97 -3.89 -9.23
N SER A 61 2.06 -3.00 -9.63
CA SER A 61 0.96 -3.34 -10.55
C SER A 61 1.49 -3.88 -11.89
N ARG A 62 2.54 -3.30 -12.45
CA ARG A 62 3.16 -3.82 -13.69
C ARG A 62 3.77 -5.21 -13.51
N TRP A 63 4.38 -5.49 -12.36
CA TRP A 63 4.95 -6.79 -12.08
C TRP A 63 3.84 -7.85 -11.89
N LEU A 64 2.77 -7.50 -11.17
CA LEU A 64 1.59 -8.34 -10.98
C LEU A 64 0.94 -8.72 -12.33
N ASP A 65 0.74 -7.73 -13.20
CA ASP A 65 0.19 -7.93 -14.56
C ASP A 65 1.11 -8.82 -15.42
N LYS A 66 2.42 -8.65 -15.30
CA LYS A 66 3.40 -9.46 -16.03
C LYS A 66 3.42 -10.93 -15.59
N GLU A 67 3.32 -11.16 -14.29
CA GLU A 67 3.33 -12.53 -13.75
C GLU A 67 1.97 -13.23 -13.90
N ASP A 68 0.89 -12.46 -14.10
CA ASP A 68 -0.46 -12.94 -14.45
C ASP A 68 -0.96 -14.08 -13.53
N PHE A 69 -0.68 -13.99 -12.22
CA PHE A 69 -1.07 -15.02 -11.25
C PHE A 69 -2.40 -14.76 -10.54
N ILE A 70 -3.06 -13.63 -10.80
CA ILE A 70 -4.38 -13.29 -10.27
C ILE A 70 -5.36 -13.31 -11.44
N GLU A 71 -6.15 -14.39 -11.54
CA GLU A 71 -7.12 -14.55 -12.63
C GLU A 71 -8.41 -13.72 -12.40
N ASP A 72 -8.71 -13.39 -11.15
CA ASP A 72 -9.88 -12.61 -10.75
C ASP A 72 -9.59 -11.11 -10.65
N GLU A 73 -10.65 -10.30 -10.72
CA GLU A 73 -10.56 -8.86 -10.50
C GLU A 73 -10.17 -8.56 -9.03
N TYR A 74 -9.23 -7.64 -8.84
CA TYR A 74 -8.71 -7.29 -7.52
C TYR A 74 -8.40 -5.79 -7.40
N VAL A 75 -8.42 -5.31 -6.16
CA VAL A 75 -8.03 -3.94 -5.78
C VAL A 75 -6.66 -4.00 -5.12
N LEU A 76 -5.68 -3.30 -5.68
CA LEU A 76 -4.35 -3.14 -5.10
C LEU A 76 -4.34 -1.92 -4.17
N GLU A 77 -4.08 -2.14 -2.89
CA GLU A 77 -3.91 -1.07 -1.91
C GLU A 77 -2.49 -1.10 -1.36
N VAL A 78 -1.79 0.02 -1.47
CA VAL A 78 -0.46 0.20 -0.85
C VAL A 78 -0.67 1.08 0.38
N CYS A 79 -0.60 0.45 1.54
CA CYS A 79 -0.71 1.09 2.83
C CYS A 79 0.69 1.36 3.37
N SER A 80 0.95 2.59 3.76
CA SER A 80 2.08 2.88 4.63
C SER A 80 1.77 2.38 6.03
N LEU A 81 2.69 1.67 6.69
CA LEU A 81 2.63 1.45 8.15
C LEU A 81 3.07 2.72 8.90
N GLY A 82 2.63 3.88 8.39
CA GLY A 82 2.87 5.19 8.93
C GLY A 82 1.96 5.37 10.14
N PHE A 83 2.60 5.51 11.30
CA PHE A 83 2.13 6.09 12.55
C PHE A 83 0.61 6.10 12.79
N LYS A 84 0.19 5.39 13.84
CA LYS A 84 -1.08 5.69 14.53
C LYS A 84 -0.97 7.10 15.13
N ASP A 85 -1.05 8.15 14.31
CA ASP A 85 -1.25 9.49 14.85
C ASP A 85 -2.76 9.71 14.94
N GLU A 86 -3.15 10.00 16.17
CA GLU A 86 -4.47 10.37 16.64
C GLU A 86 -5.11 11.44 15.74
N PRO A 87 -6.45 11.58 15.78
CA PRO A 87 -7.13 12.57 14.95
C PRO A 87 -6.54 13.95 15.20
N GLU A 88 -5.91 14.54 14.18
CA GLU A 88 -5.92 15.99 14.07
C GLU A 88 -7.40 16.37 13.95
N GLU A 89 -8.01 16.77 15.07
CA GLU A 89 -9.25 17.53 15.08
C GLU A 89 -9.00 18.80 14.27
N GLY A 90 -9.14 18.67 12.94
CA GLY A 90 -9.33 19.80 12.07
C GLY A 90 -10.67 20.42 12.46
N GLU A 91 -10.61 21.43 13.32
CA GLU A 91 -11.70 22.38 13.52
C GLU A 91 -12.26 22.75 12.15
N ILE A 92 -13.48 22.30 11.86
CA ILE A 92 -14.29 22.88 10.80
C ILE A 92 -14.71 24.27 11.30
N PRO A 93 -14.20 25.40 10.77
CA PRO A 93 -14.86 26.67 11.03
C PRO A 93 -16.20 26.62 10.31
N GLY A 94 -17.23 26.19 11.04
CA GLY A 94 -18.62 26.29 10.66
C GLY A 94 -18.93 27.73 10.33
N GLY A 95 -19.03 28.01 9.04
CA GLY A 95 -19.68 29.21 8.56
C GLY A 95 -21.18 29.07 8.83
N GLU A 96 -21.65 29.75 9.86
CA GLU A 96 -23.02 30.23 9.92
C GLU A 96 -22.97 31.71 10.29
N LYS A 97 -23.21 32.55 9.28
CA LYS A 97 -23.74 33.89 9.49
C LYS A 97 -25.21 33.82 9.14
N GLU A 98 -26.07 33.80 10.15
CA GLU A 98 -27.46 34.28 10.08
C GLU A 98 -27.81 35.04 11.36
#